data_AF-A0A6L7JSX8-F1
#
_entry.id   AF-A0A6L7JSX8-F1
#
_cell.length_a   1.000
_cell.length_b   1.000
_cell.length_c   1.000
_cell.angle_alpha   90.00
_cell.angle_beta   90.00
_cell.angle_gamma   90.00
#
_symmetry.space_group_name_H-M   'P 1'
#
loop_
_entity.id
_entity.type
_entity.pdbx_description
1 polymer ?
#
loop_
_entity_poly.entity_id
_entity_poly.type
_entity_poly.pdbx_seq_one_letter_code
_entity_poly.pdbx_strand_id
1 'polypeptide(L)'
;MFIFSGIVVVAAIAKGYHHFTDLDPAPPKHFYSFDEVGLQGHEVYRKKGCNSCHRAMGTGEVGVAPVLDGVGTRRDLPWLKEYLTDPGSLVPGTAHYGNLGPDFRLLGNEEREKLAAFLSGLRANPNSPNYPLKVKRESE
;
A
#
# COMPACT_ATOMS: atom_id res chain seq x y z
N MET A 1 -8.02 51.50 -28.73
CA MET A 1 -7.33 51.26 -27.46
C MET A 1 -8.21 50.34 -26.60
N PHE A 2 -7.88 49.05 -26.61
CA PHE A 2 -8.22 47.92 -25.72
C PHE A 2 -9.34 48.06 -24.65
N ILE A 3 -10.60 47.70 -24.97
CA ILE A 3 -11.65 47.40 -23.96
C ILE A 3 -12.46 46.12 -24.31
N PHE A 4 -11.81 45.10 -24.89
CA PHE A 4 -12.43 43.78 -25.09
C PHE A 4 -11.67 42.62 -24.41
N SER A 5 -10.53 42.90 -23.77
CA SER A 5 -9.67 41.88 -23.19
C SER A 5 -10.16 41.37 -21.80
N GLY A 6 -10.80 42.23 -21.01
CA GLY A 6 -11.18 41.90 -19.63
C GLY A 6 -12.26 40.82 -19.48
N ILE A 7 -13.28 40.84 -20.34
CA ILE A 7 -14.40 39.88 -20.28
C ILE A 7 -13.95 38.47 -20.68
N VAL A 8 -13.05 38.36 -21.67
CA VAL A 8 -12.51 37.07 -22.13
C VAL A 8 -11.66 36.42 -21.04
N VAL A 9 -10.86 37.21 -20.32
CA VAL A 9 -10.04 36.71 -19.20
C VAL A 9 -10.92 36.22 -18.04
N VAL A 10 -11.96 36.98 -17.65
CA VAL A 10 -12.89 36.57 -16.59
C VAL A 10 -13.67 35.31 -16.98
N ALA A 11 -14.15 35.22 -18.22
CA ALA A 11 -14.86 34.04 -18.71
C ALA A 11 -13.95 32.80 -18.78
N ALA A 12 -12.68 32.96 -19.16
CA ALA A 12 -11.71 31.87 -19.17
C ALA A 12 -11.38 31.38 -17.74
N ILE A 13 -11.22 32.30 -16.78
CA ILE A 13 -11.00 31.98 -15.37
C ILE A 13 -12.25 31.29 -14.78
N ALA A 14 -13.45 31.81 -15.02
CA ALA A 14 -14.69 31.21 -14.54
C ALA A 14 -14.93 29.82 -15.16
N LYS A 15 -14.71 29.66 -16.47
CA LYS A 15 -14.83 28.35 -17.14
C LYS A 15 -13.77 27.36 -16.65
N GLY A 16 -12.55 27.82 -16.38
CA GLY A 16 -11.51 27.01 -15.75
C GLY A 16 -11.87 26.59 -14.32
N TYR A 17 -12.47 27.50 -13.54
CA TYR A 17 -12.93 27.24 -12.18
C TYR A 17 -14.08 26.22 -12.14
N HIS A 18 -15.11 26.39 -12.98
CA HIS A 18 -16.20 25.42 -13.11
C HIS A 18 -15.69 24.06 -13.61
N HIS A 19 -14.79 24.04 -14.59
CA HIS A 19 -14.23 22.78 -15.06
C HIS A 19 -13.41 22.06 -13.98
N PHE A 20 -12.73 22.78 -13.08
CA PHE A 20 -12.01 22.18 -11.96
C PHE A 20 -12.94 21.60 -10.88
N THR A 21 -14.10 22.23 -10.63
CA THR A 21 -15.10 21.72 -9.67
C THR A 21 -15.93 20.56 -10.18
N ASP A 22 -15.99 20.37 -11.51
CA ASP A 22 -16.73 19.28 -12.16
C ASP A 22 -15.88 18.01 -12.34
N LEU A 23 -14.60 18.03 -11.95
CA LEU A 23 -13.77 16.82 -11.90
C LEU A 23 -14.01 16.11 -10.57
N ASP A 24 -14.87 15.10 -10.57
CA ASP A 24 -14.91 14.15 -9.46
C ASP A 24 -13.49 13.61 -9.23
N PRO A 25 -12.92 13.74 -8.03
CA PRO A 25 -11.59 13.22 -7.76
C PRO A 25 -11.63 11.71 -7.97
N ALA A 26 -10.67 11.21 -8.77
CA ALA A 26 -10.57 9.77 -9.00
C ALA A 26 -10.58 9.01 -7.66
N PRO A 27 -11.28 7.87 -7.57
CA PRO A 27 -11.37 7.14 -6.31
C PRO A 27 -9.96 6.75 -5.81
N PRO A 28 -9.73 6.75 -4.50
CA PRO A 28 -8.41 6.49 -3.95
C PRO A 28 -7.91 5.12 -4.39
N LYS A 29 -6.63 5.01 -4.76
CA LYS A 29 -6.04 3.73 -5.21
C LYS A 29 -5.91 2.72 -4.08
N HIS A 30 -5.72 3.18 -2.85
CA HIS A 30 -5.55 2.32 -1.67
C HIS A 30 -6.54 2.70 -0.59
N PHE A 31 -6.91 1.73 0.23
CA PHE A 31 -7.70 1.94 1.45
C PHE A 31 -7.12 1.07 2.56
N TYR A 32 -7.32 1.48 3.81
CA TYR A 32 -6.74 0.79 4.96
C TYR A 32 -7.84 0.39 5.93
N SER A 33 -7.74 -0.82 6.49
CA SER A 33 -8.70 -1.35 7.45
C SER A 33 -7.94 -2.07 8.55
N PHE A 34 -7.87 -1.46 9.74
CA PHE A 34 -7.16 -2.02 10.88
C PHE A 34 -8.12 -2.17 12.07
N ASP A 35 -8.03 -3.32 12.72
CA ASP A 35 -8.50 -3.49 14.10
C ASP A 35 -7.41 -3.02 15.09
N GLU A 36 -7.65 -3.17 16.39
CA GLU A 36 -6.67 -2.79 17.42
C GLU A 36 -5.31 -3.48 17.22
N VAL A 37 -5.32 -4.77 16.85
CA VAL A 37 -4.10 -5.55 16.62
C VAL A 37 -3.32 -5.02 15.42
N GLY A 38 -4.01 -4.68 14.33
CA GLY A 38 -3.41 -4.05 13.15
C GLY A 38 -2.82 -2.68 13.44
N LEU A 39 -3.46 -1.87 14.29
CA LEU A 39 -2.89 -0.59 14.73
C LEU A 39 -1.62 -0.79 15.56
N GLN A 40 -1.61 -1.77 16.46
CA GLN A 40 -0.39 -2.15 17.19
C GLN A 40 0.70 -2.68 16.24
N GLY A 41 0.30 -3.38 15.17
CA GLY A 41 1.20 -3.84 14.11
C GLY A 41 1.87 -2.73 13.34
N HIS A 42 1.16 -1.63 13.06
CA HIS A 42 1.76 -0.44 12.47
C HIS A 42 2.87 0.14 13.38
N GLU A 43 2.67 0.13 14.68
CA GLU A 43 3.70 0.59 15.62
C GLU A 43 4.91 -0.35 15.66
N VAL A 44 4.70 -1.68 15.60
CA VAL A 44 5.78 -2.66 15.45
C VAL A 44 6.55 -2.42 14.15
N TYR A 45 5.85 -2.24 13.03
CA TYR A 45 6.43 -1.95 11.71
C TYR A 45 7.38 -0.75 11.76
N ARG A 46 6.97 0.33 12.41
CA ARG A 46 7.77 1.54 12.58
C ARG A 46 8.94 1.33 13.55
N LYS A 47 8.72 0.68 14.69
CA LYS A 47 9.75 0.44 15.72
C LYS A 47 10.84 -0.51 15.28
N LYS A 48 10.50 -1.53 14.48
CA LYS A 48 11.47 -2.47 13.88
C LYS A 48 12.18 -1.88 12.66
N GLY A 49 11.85 -0.64 12.27
CA GLY A 49 12.50 0.07 11.18
C GLY A 49 12.16 -0.49 9.80
N CYS A 50 11.03 -1.19 9.64
CA CYS A 50 10.62 -1.77 8.35
C CYS A 50 10.44 -0.68 7.28
N ASN A 51 10.04 0.53 7.69
CA ASN A 51 9.87 1.70 6.83
C ASN A 51 11.19 2.26 6.27
N SER A 52 12.35 1.78 6.74
CA SER A 52 13.65 2.16 6.17
C SER A 52 13.88 1.58 4.77
N CYS A 53 13.23 0.45 4.45
CA CYS A 53 13.31 -0.18 3.13
C CYS A 53 11.97 -0.20 2.40
N HIS A 54 10.86 -0.33 3.15
CA HIS A 54 9.52 -0.45 2.59
C HIS A 54 8.72 0.84 2.72
N ARG A 55 7.87 1.10 1.72
CA ARG A 55 6.78 2.08 1.83
C ARG A 55 5.47 1.39 2.20
N ALA A 56 4.77 1.94 3.18
CA ALA A 56 3.40 1.60 3.56
C ALA A 56 2.64 2.84 3.99
N MET A 57 1.35 2.90 3.67
CA MET A 57 0.47 4.03 3.95
C MET A 57 1.03 5.37 3.45
N GLY A 58 1.70 5.36 2.30
CA GLY A 58 2.34 6.55 1.73
C GLY A 58 3.62 7.02 2.45
N THR A 59 4.12 6.29 3.45
CA THR A 59 5.31 6.65 4.22
C THR A 59 6.42 5.59 4.10
N GLY A 60 7.67 6.02 4.13
CA GLY A 60 8.85 5.15 3.97
C GLY A 60 9.46 5.18 2.57
N GLU A 61 10.47 4.33 2.39
CA GLU A 61 11.37 4.36 1.24
C GLU A 61 10.79 3.69 -0.01
N VAL A 62 11.18 4.17 -1.20
CA VAL A 62 10.81 3.56 -2.48
C VAL A 62 12.05 3.23 -3.28
N GLY A 63 12.05 2.05 -3.90
CA GLY A 63 13.15 1.59 -4.75
C GLY A 63 14.17 0.72 -4.02
N VAL A 64 14.13 0.67 -2.67
CA VAL A 64 14.96 -0.26 -1.87
C VAL A 64 14.27 -1.62 -1.73
N ALA A 65 13.00 -1.64 -1.33
CA ALA A 65 12.19 -2.85 -1.24
C ALA A 65 10.77 -2.61 -1.79
N PRO A 66 9.97 -3.66 -2.04
CA PRO A 66 8.63 -3.51 -2.60
C PRO A 66 7.69 -2.65 -1.76
N VAL A 67 6.85 -1.85 -2.41
CA VAL A 67 5.77 -1.10 -1.74
C VAL A 67 4.73 -2.07 -1.18
N LEU A 68 4.39 -1.90 0.10
CA LEU A 68 3.49 -2.78 0.83
C LEU A 68 2.02 -2.37 0.70
N ASP A 69 1.72 -1.18 0.18
CA ASP A 69 0.35 -0.77 -0.10
C ASP A 69 -0.34 -1.79 -1.04
N GLY A 70 -1.50 -2.29 -0.60
CA GLY A 70 -2.25 -3.34 -1.31
C GLY A 70 -1.78 -4.77 -1.05
N VAL A 71 -0.76 -5.02 -0.23
CA VAL A 71 -0.31 -6.39 0.05
C VAL A 71 -1.41 -7.26 0.67
N GLY A 72 -2.26 -6.70 1.52
CA GLY A 72 -3.41 -7.38 2.10
C GLY A 72 -4.50 -7.75 1.09
N THR A 73 -4.52 -7.12 -0.10
CA THR A 73 -5.38 -7.57 -1.22
C THR A 73 -4.77 -8.76 -1.95
N ARG A 74 -3.43 -8.88 -1.98
CA ARG A 74 -2.71 -9.97 -2.67
C ARG A 74 -2.50 -11.21 -1.79
N ARG A 75 -2.38 -11.01 -0.48
CA ARG A 75 -2.08 -12.05 0.51
C ARG A 75 -3.06 -11.93 1.67
N ASP A 76 -3.70 -13.03 2.02
CA ASP A 76 -4.62 -13.07 3.16
C ASP A 76 -3.88 -13.17 4.50
N LEU A 77 -4.62 -13.01 5.59
CA LEU A 77 -4.05 -13.04 6.94
C LEU A 77 -3.34 -14.38 7.27
N PRO A 78 -3.90 -15.56 6.95
CA PRO A 78 -3.19 -16.84 7.13
C PRO A 78 -1.85 -16.89 6.38
N TRP A 79 -1.81 -16.47 5.12
CA TRP A 79 -0.56 -16.43 4.34
C TRP A 79 0.46 -15.49 4.98
N LEU A 80 0.04 -14.32 5.45
CA LEU A 80 0.93 -13.36 6.10
C LEU A 80 1.48 -13.88 7.43
N LYS A 81 0.65 -14.55 8.24
CA LYS A 81 1.10 -15.18 9.48
C LYS A 81 2.15 -16.26 9.23
N GLU A 82 1.90 -17.12 8.23
CA GLU A 82 2.83 -18.17 7.85
C GLU A 82 4.13 -17.57 7.30
N TYR A 83 4.05 -16.58 6.40
CA TYR A 83 5.24 -15.94 5.83
C TYR A 83 6.09 -15.24 6.88
N LEU A 84 5.48 -14.61 7.90
CA LEU A 84 6.24 -14.01 9.00
C LEU A 84 6.84 -15.06 9.96
N THR A 85 6.32 -16.30 9.94
CA THR A 85 6.80 -17.39 10.79
C THR A 85 7.92 -18.18 10.13
N ASP A 86 7.72 -18.58 8.87
CA ASP A 86 8.73 -19.22 8.03
C ASP A 86 8.66 -18.62 6.61
N PRO A 87 9.39 -17.50 6.38
CA PRO A 87 9.39 -16.84 5.08
C PRO A 87 9.85 -17.76 3.93
N GLY A 88 10.79 -18.67 4.21
CA GLY A 88 11.43 -19.53 3.23
C GLY A 88 10.54 -20.67 2.75
N SER A 89 9.58 -21.11 3.57
CA SER A 89 8.63 -22.17 3.18
C SER A 89 7.67 -21.72 2.08
N LEU A 90 7.21 -20.46 2.15
CA LEU A 90 6.29 -19.89 1.17
C LEU A 90 6.98 -19.20 0.00
N VAL A 91 8.13 -18.57 0.25
CA VAL A 91 8.89 -17.84 -0.76
C VAL A 91 10.37 -18.23 -0.65
N PRO A 92 10.77 -19.33 -1.30
CA PRO A 92 12.17 -19.76 -1.34
C PRO A 92 13.09 -18.63 -1.82
N GLY A 93 14.19 -18.38 -1.10
CA GLY A 93 15.14 -17.31 -1.44
C GLY A 93 14.70 -15.89 -1.07
N THR A 94 13.62 -15.73 -0.30
CA THR A 94 13.15 -14.42 0.17
C THR A 94 14.23 -13.63 0.93
N ALA A 95 14.21 -12.30 0.78
CA ALA A 95 15.10 -11.39 1.50
C ALA A 95 14.96 -11.52 3.04
N HIS A 96 13.76 -11.83 3.53
CA HIS A 96 13.42 -11.86 4.96
C HIS A 96 13.71 -13.18 5.69
N TYR A 97 14.57 -14.03 5.13
CA TYR A 97 15.04 -15.27 5.76
C TYR A 97 16.49 -15.15 6.28
N GLY A 98 16.90 -13.94 6.66
CA GLY A 98 18.29 -13.63 7.05
C GLY A 98 19.22 -13.33 5.86
N ASN A 99 18.65 -12.89 4.73
CA ASN A 99 19.40 -12.53 3.53
C ASN A 99 19.60 -11.00 3.49
N LEU A 100 18.98 -10.32 2.51
CA LEU A 100 19.06 -8.87 2.35
C LEU A 100 18.16 -8.08 3.31
N GLY A 101 17.27 -8.77 4.04
CA GLY A 101 16.37 -8.19 5.03
C GLY A 101 16.44 -8.92 6.38
N PRO A 102 15.76 -8.39 7.40
CA PRO A 102 15.71 -9.02 8.72
C PRO A 102 15.09 -10.42 8.62
N ASP A 103 15.63 -11.36 9.39
CA ASP A 103 15.07 -12.69 9.55
C ASP A 103 13.83 -12.64 10.47
N PHE A 104 12.65 -12.86 9.89
CA PHE A 104 11.41 -12.79 10.66
C PHE A 104 11.29 -13.88 11.73
N ARG A 105 12.06 -14.98 11.62
CA ARG A 105 12.13 -16.03 12.64
C ARG A 105 12.74 -15.56 13.96
N LEU A 106 13.37 -14.38 13.96
CA LEU A 106 13.92 -13.76 15.16
C LEU A 106 12.95 -12.78 15.84
N LEU A 107 11.82 -12.45 15.19
CA LEU A 107 10.75 -11.65 15.82
C LEU A 107 9.98 -12.48 16.84
N GLY A 108 9.41 -11.83 17.86
CA GLY A 108 8.48 -12.51 18.77
C GLY A 108 7.18 -12.89 18.09
N ASN A 109 6.51 -13.95 18.56
CA ASN A 109 5.23 -14.41 17.98
C ASN A 109 4.17 -13.29 17.97
N GLU A 110 4.04 -12.55 19.07
CA GLU A 110 3.12 -11.42 19.17
C GLU A 110 3.44 -10.31 18.15
N GLU A 111 4.72 -10.03 17.91
CA GLU A 111 5.14 -9.03 16.91
C GLU A 111 4.77 -9.48 15.49
N ARG A 112 4.95 -10.77 15.17
CA ARG A 112 4.55 -11.34 13.88
C ARG A 112 3.05 -11.29 13.69
N GLU A 113 2.26 -11.62 14.72
CA GLU A 113 0.80 -11.56 14.65
C GLU A 113 0.30 -10.14 14.39
N LYS A 114 0.85 -9.17 15.12
CA LYS A 114 0.54 -7.75 14.94
C LYS A 114 0.93 -7.27 13.54
N LEU A 115 2.13 -7.60 13.07
CA LEU A 115 2.56 -7.30 11.71
C LEU A 115 1.66 -7.94 10.66
N ALA A 116 1.26 -9.21 10.83
CA ALA A 116 0.34 -9.88 9.91
C ALA A 116 -1.00 -9.14 9.83
N ALA A 117 -1.57 -8.75 10.98
CA ALA A 117 -2.81 -7.99 11.04
C ALA A 117 -2.67 -6.64 10.32
N PHE A 118 -1.60 -5.89 10.58
CA PHE A 118 -1.30 -4.64 9.89
C PHE A 118 -1.18 -4.83 8.38
N LEU A 119 -0.34 -5.76 7.92
CA LEU A 119 -0.14 -6.01 6.49
C LEU A 119 -1.44 -6.44 5.80
N SER A 120 -2.29 -7.23 6.48
CA SER A 120 -3.59 -7.65 5.96
C SER A 120 -4.57 -6.50 5.78
N GLY A 121 -4.40 -5.41 6.54
CA GLY A 121 -5.19 -4.19 6.44
C GLY A 121 -4.75 -3.24 5.31
N LEU A 122 -3.58 -3.46 4.71
CA LEU A 122 -3.07 -2.67 3.59
C LEU A 122 -3.75 -3.10 2.27
N ARG A 123 -4.88 -2.47 1.93
CA ARG A 123 -5.72 -2.88 0.80
C ARG A 123 -5.61 -1.92 -0.39
N ALA A 124 -5.88 -2.46 -1.56
CA ALA A 124 -5.91 -1.78 -2.84
C ALA A 124 -7.27 -1.90 -3.50
N ASN A 125 -7.70 -0.82 -4.15
CA ASN A 125 -8.84 -0.80 -5.06
C ASN A 125 -8.44 -1.29 -6.46
N PRO A 126 -9.39 -1.73 -7.31
CA PRO A 126 -9.10 -2.23 -8.66
C PRO A 126 -8.32 -1.28 -9.58
N ASN A 127 -8.36 0.02 -9.32
CA ASN A 127 -7.61 1.04 -10.06
C ASN A 127 -6.16 1.23 -9.57
N SER A 128 -5.71 0.43 -8.59
CA SER A 128 -4.34 0.45 -8.09
C SER A 128 -3.41 -0.40 -8.96
N PRO A 129 -2.17 0.06 -9.24
CA PRO A 129 -1.15 -0.80 -9.85
C PRO A 129 -0.77 -2.00 -8.98
N ASN A 130 -1.12 -1.96 -7.69
CA ASN A 130 -0.86 -3.00 -6.70
C ASN A 130 -2.04 -3.97 -6.52
N TYR A 131 -3.11 -3.82 -7.31
CA TYR A 131 -4.24 -4.76 -7.31
C TYR A 131 -3.87 -6.05 -8.05
N PRO A 132 -4.23 -7.25 -7.55
CA PRO A 132 -3.98 -8.49 -8.28
C PRO A 132 -4.64 -8.45 -9.66
N LEU A 133 -3.85 -8.61 -10.72
CA LEU A 133 -4.41 -8.84 -12.04
C LEU A 133 -5.13 -10.19 -12.00
N LYS A 134 -6.38 -10.24 -12.50
CA LYS A 134 -7.08 -11.50 -12.69
C LYS A 134 -6.26 -12.33 -13.68
N VAL A 135 -5.50 -13.30 -13.21
CA VAL A 135 -4.98 -14.36 -14.07
C VAL A 135 -6.23 -15.08 -14.57
N LYS A 136 -6.54 -14.99 -15.86
CA LYS A 136 -7.49 -15.93 -16.48
C LYS A 136 -6.91 -17.30 -16.19
N ARG A 137 -7.50 -18.05 -15.26
CA ARG A 137 -7.32 -19.50 -15.24
C ARG A 137 -7.93 -19.97 -16.56
N GLU A 138 -7.09 -20.21 -17.55
CA GLU A 138 -7.46 -21.05 -18.67
C GLU A 138 -7.91 -22.37 -18.04
N SER A 139 -9.19 -22.67 -18.26
CA SER A 139 -9.89 -23.83 -17.76
C SER A 139 -9.16 -25.11 -18.15
N GLU A 140 -9.16 -26.04 -17.21
CA GLU A 140 -8.95 -27.48 -17.41
C GLU A 140 -9.66 -28.03 -18.66
#